data_AF-A0A7V4YZY2-F1
#
_entry.id   AF-A0A7V4YZY2-F1
#
_cell.length_a   1.000
_cell.length_b   1.000
_cell.length_c   1.000
_cell.angle_alpha   90.00
_cell.angle_beta   90.00
_cell.angle_gamma   90.00
#
_symmetry.space_group_name_H-M   'P 1'
#
loop_
_entity.id
_entity.type
_entity.pdbx_description
1 polymer ?
#
loop_
_entity_poly.entity_id
_entity_poly.type
_entity_poly.pdbx_seq_one_letter_code
_entity_poly.pdbx_strand_id
1 'polypeptide(L)' 'MEISAAKKQFLKSILLSGQANDFYWTAAWFAYLANPNDPMIYEAVWFRLASLHKYIMNMAEYQLA' A
#
# COMPACT_ATOMS: atom_id res chain seq x y z
N MET A 1 -12.44 -12.20 -11.87
CA MET A 1 -12.53 -12.55 -10.44
C MET A 1 -12.67 -11.26 -9.66
N GLU A 2 -13.79 -11.06 -8.97
CA GLU A 2 -13.97 -9.88 -8.11
C GLU A 2 -13.19 -10.07 -6.80
N ILE A 3 -12.38 -9.08 -6.43
CA ILE A 3 -11.72 -9.07 -5.11
C ILE A 3 -12.82 -8.84 -4.04
N SER A 4 -12.91 -9.72 -3.04
CA SER A 4 -13.91 -9.60 -1.97
C SER A 4 -13.75 -8.31 -1.17
N ALA A 5 -14.84 -7.81 -0.57
CA ALA A 5 -14.81 -6.60 0.25
C ALA A 5 -13.79 -6.70 1.41
N ALA A 6 -13.70 -7.87 2.06
CA ALA A 6 -12.72 -8.13 3.10
C ALA A 6 -11.27 -8.06 2.59
N LYS A 7 -10.99 -8.64 1.41
CA LYS A 7 -9.68 -8.52 0.75
C LYS A 7 -9.36 -7.06 0.43
N LYS A 8 -10.33 -6.29 -0.09
CA LYS A 8 -10.16 -4.83 -0.36
C LYS A 8 -9.83 -4.05 0.92
N GLN A 9 -10.51 -4.33 2.03
CA GLN A 9 -10.21 -3.70 3.33
C GLN A 9 -8.81 -4.05 3.84
N PHE A 10 -8.38 -5.30 3.69
CA PHE A 10 -7.03 -5.70 4.10
C PHE A 10 -5.93 -5.05 3.25
N LEU A 11 -6.10 -5.03 1.92
CA LEU A 11 -5.16 -4.33 1.03
C LEU A 11 -5.04 -2.83 1.39
N LYS A 12 -6.17 -2.22 1.75
CA LYS A 12 -6.21 -0.85 2.22
C LYS A 12 -5.46 -0.67 3.54
N SER A 13 -5.62 -1.57 4.51
CA SER A 13 -4.92 -1.46 5.81
C SER A 13 -3.39 -1.53 5.65
N ILE A 14 -2.89 -2.26 4.66
CA ILE A 14 -1.46 -2.26 4.28
C ILE A 14 -1.02 -0.85 3.83
N LEU A 15 -1.77 -0.23 2.92
CA LEU A 15 -1.47 1.13 2.42
C LEU A 15 -1.58 2.20 3.52
N LEU A 16 -2.42 1.97 4.52
CA LEU A 16 -2.55 2.85 5.68
C LEU A 16 -1.51 2.55 6.77
N SER A 17 -0.67 1.52 6.61
CA SER A 17 0.24 1.03 7.66
C SER A 17 -0.47 0.83 9.01
N GLY A 18 -1.70 0.31 8.98
CA GLY A 18 -2.52 0.08 10.16
C GLY A 18 -3.22 1.32 10.74
N GLN A 19 -3.08 2.50 10.12
CA GLN A 19 -3.78 3.71 10.57
C GLN A 19 -5.27 3.65 10.23
N ALA A 20 -6.09 4.30 11.06
CA ALA A 20 -7.55 4.16 11.02
C ALA A 20 -8.23 4.88 9.84
N ASN A 21 -7.62 5.96 9.34
CA ASN A 21 -8.26 6.86 8.38
C ASN A 21 -7.60 6.87 7.01
N ASP A 22 -8.40 6.96 5.96
CA ASP A 22 -7.93 6.94 4.58
C ASP A 22 -6.96 8.07 4.23
N PHE A 23 -7.14 9.24 4.87
CA PHE A 23 -6.35 10.43 4.59
C PHE A 23 -4.85 10.21 4.83
N TYR A 24 -4.46 9.25 5.66
CA TYR A 24 -3.05 8.96 5.92
C TYR A 24 -2.30 8.46 4.68
N TRP A 25 -2.96 7.71 3.79
CA TRP A 25 -2.34 7.36 2.51
C TRP A 25 -2.26 8.58 1.58
N THR A 26 -3.35 9.34 1.48
CA THR A 26 -3.42 10.56 0.66
C THR A 26 -2.35 11.58 1.05
N ALA A 27 -2.16 11.82 2.35
CA ALA A 27 -1.16 12.74 2.86
C ALA A 27 0.27 12.25 2.57
N ALA A 28 0.57 10.97 2.82
CA ALA A 28 1.89 10.40 2.51
C ALA A 28 2.22 10.48 1.01
N TRP A 29 1.24 10.18 0.16
CA TRP A 29 1.41 10.27 -1.28
C TRP A 29 1.66 11.70 -1.76
N PHE A 30 0.90 12.68 -1.27
CA PHE A 30 1.13 14.09 -1.63
C PHE A 30 2.45 14.64 -1.08
N ALA A 31 2.86 14.21 0.12
CA ALA A 31 4.18 14.56 0.65
C ALA A 31 5.30 14.04 -0.27
N TYR A 32 5.18 12.81 -0.79
CA TYR A 32 6.14 12.23 -1.73
C TYR A 32 6.17 12.98 -3.06
N LEU A 33 5.01 13.34 -3.61
CA LEU A 33 4.95 14.14 -4.84
C LEU A 33 5.58 15.52 -4.66
N ALA A 34 5.43 16.13 -3.49
CA ALA A 34 5.99 17.45 -3.20
C ALA A 34 7.51 17.41 -2.99
N ASN A 35 8.04 16.36 -2.36
CA ASN A 35 9.47 16.19 -2.13
C ASN A 35 9.90 14.72 -2.18
N PRO A 36 10.14 14.16 -3.39
CA PRO A 36 10.48 12.74 -3.54
C PRO A 36 11.92 12.41 -3.09
N ASN A 37 12.76 13.43 -2.89
CA ASN A 37 14.15 13.27 -2.46
C ASN A 37 14.29 13.23 -0.92
N ASP A 38 13.21 13.47 -0.17
CA ASP A 38 13.21 13.28 1.28
C ASP A 38 13.25 11.77 1.58
N PRO A 39 14.33 11.27 2.23
CA PRO A 39 14.49 9.83 2.47
C PRO A 39 13.36 9.24 3.31
N MET A 40 12.85 9.97 4.30
CA MET A 40 11.81 9.48 5.20
C MET A 40 10.47 9.35 4.47
N ILE A 41 10.13 10.35 3.65
CA ILE A 41 8.89 10.33 2.85
C ILE A 41 8.97 9.23 1.78
N TYR A 42 10.10 9.12 1.10
CA TYR A 42 10.36 8.08 0.11
C TYR A 42 10.21 6.69 0.74
N GLU A 43 10.89 6.42 1.86
CA GLU A 43 10.85 5.12 2.53
C GLU A 43 9.44 4.75 2.98
N ALA A 44 8.68 5.72 3.51
CA ALA A 44 7.30 5.49 3.95
C ALA A 44 6.38 5.04 2.79
N VAL A 45 6.45 5.74 1.64
CA VAL A 45 5.65 5.40 0.46
C VAL A 45 6.13 4.10 -0.17
N TRP A 46 7.45 3.93 -0.30
CA TRP A 46 8.05 2.71 -0.83
C TRP A 46 7.65 1.48 -0.01
N PHE A 47 7.73 1.55 1.32
CA PHE A 47 7.40 0.42 2.19
C PHE A 47 5.93 0.00 2.06
N ARG A 48 5.01 0.97 2.00
CA ARG A 48 3.57 0.71 1.81
C ARG A 48 3.28 0.03 0.48
N LEU A 49 3.88 0.52 -0.61
CA LEU A 49 3.71 -0.04 -1.95
C LEU A 49 4.38 -1.41 -2.09
N ALA A 50 5.60 -1.57 -1.59
CA ALA A 50 6.31 -2.84 -1.60
C ALA A 50 5.58 -3.92 -0.79
N SER A 51 5.03 -3.57 0.37
CA SER A 51 4.23 -4.48 1.19
C SER A 51 2.94 -4.91 0.49
N LEU A 52 2.23 -3.95 -0.13
CA LEU A 52 1.03 -4.23 -0.91
C LEU A 52 1.34 -5.17 -2.08
N HIS A 53 2.38 -4.84 -2.85
CA HIS A 53 2.81 -5.63 -4.00
C HIS A 53 3.22 -7.04 -3.58
N LYS A 54 4.05 -7.19 -2.54
CA LYS A 54 4.44 -8.50 -1.99
C LYS A 54 3.21 -9.34 -1.62
N TYR A 55 2.22 -8.74 -0.97
CA TYR A 55 1.01 -9.47 -0.59
C TYR A 55 0.21 -9.94 -1.81
N ILE A 56 0.05 -9.08 -2.83
CA ILE A 56 -0.63 -9.45 -4.08
C ILE A 56 0.08 -10.61 -4.78
N MET A 57 1.41 -10.56 -4.91
CA MET A 57 2.18 -11.62 -5.58
C MET A 57 2.21 -12.93 -4.79
N ASN A 58 2.02 -12.89 -3.47
CA ASN A 58 1.91 -14.08 -2.64
C ASN A 58 0.54 -14.76 -2.73
N MET A 59 -0.46 -14.16 -3.39
CA MET A 59 -1.75 -14.81 -3.57
C MET A 59 -1.64 -15.93 -4.61
N ALA A 60 -2.33 -17.04 -4.35
CA ALA A 60 -2.33 -18.22 -5.22
C ALA A 60 -2.76 -17.89 -6.66
N GLU A 61 -3.66 -16.92 -6.82
CA GLU A 61 -4.16 -16.46 -8.13
C GLU A 61 -3.07 -15.86 -9.03
N TYR A 62 -1.94 -15.42 -8.47
CA TYR A 62 -0.83 -14.80 -9.21
C TYR A 62 0.44 -15.66 -9.24
N GLN A 63 0.40 -16.86 -8.66
CA GLN A 63 1.49 -17.82 -8.74
C GLN A 63 1.34 -18.65 -10.02
N LEU A 64 2.43 -18.79 -10.79
CA LEU A 64 2.48 -19.72 -11.91
C LEU A 64 2.49 -21.14 -11.33
N ALA A 65 1.49 -21.94 -11.71
CA ALA A 65 1.37 -23.34 -11.34
C ALA A 65 2.42 -24.21 -12.04
#